data_AF-A0A918GN34-F1
#
_entry.id   AF-A0A918GN34-F1
#
_cell.length_a   1.000
_cell.length_b   1.000
_cell.length_c   1.000
_cell.angle_alpha   90.00
_cell.angle_beta   90.00
_cell.angle_gamma   90.00
#
_symmetry.space_group_name_H-M   'P 1'
#
loop_
_entity.id
_entity.type
_entity.pdbx_description
1 polymer ?
#
loop_
_entity_poly.entity_id
_entity_poly.type
_entity_poly.pdbx_seq_one_letter_code
_entity_poly.pdbx_strand_id
1 'polypeptide(L)'
;MGVVTVPDMSLLRRALVAAVAAATTAVLVWPMGQAAAAEVPVGPDGDAFYLAPNPLPPGAAGDPIHYREVSTPIGGLSGAKSYLVLYRSTNATGRQVAVSGTVFVPNRPVGGVRPIVSLAPGTQGLGDNCAPSRAFRSGVEYEQMMVSELLAKGWAVAVTDYEGLGTPGDHTYVVGRSEGPAVLDAVRAATRIPALGLAAGGEVGIAGYSQGGGAAAWAAQLADDYAPELNVVGVAAGGVPADLIEVSKQLDGGLGFGLMLAAAVGMNAAYPELDLPGYLNEAGKREYDARHDKCVAQMMLYAGKKITDYTTSNPLDTPQWRARLNENKAGADAPEMPIFLYHATGDQLVPFPQAKALRQAYCGAGARVQWREYFGEHLTVFLAGRSDAVRFLEDRFAGKPAPSNC
;
A
#
# COMPACT_ATOMS: atom_id res chain seq x y z
N MET A 1 -0.41 -3.10 -102.94
CA MET A 1 -0.62 -2.01 -101.96
C MET A 1 -1.65 -2.50 -100.97
N GLY A 2 -1.43 -2.66 -99.67
CA GLY A 2 -0.24 -2.51 -98.84
C GLY A 2 -0.30 -3.56 -97.72
N VAL A 3 0.87 -3.95 -97.23
CA VAL A 3 1.04 -4.77 -96.03
C VAL A 3 0.66 -3.91 -94.84
N VAL A 4 -0.31 -4.33 -94.03
CA VAL A 4 -0.55 -3.77 -92.69
C VAL A 4 -0.27 -4.87 -91.68
N THR A 5 0.89 -4.75 -91.05
CA THR A 5 1.35 -5.51 -89.90
C THR A 5 0.47 -5.22 -88.68
N VAL A 6 0.00 -6.27 -88.01
CA VAL A 6 -0.67 -6.20 -86.71
C VAL A 6 0.37 -5.86 -85.63
N PRO A 7 0.20 -4.80 -84.80
CA PRO A 7 1.12 -4.53 -83.71
C PRO A 7 0.93 -5.51 -82.56
N ASP A 8 2.05 -6.02 -82.06
CA ASP A 8 2.18 -6.88 -80.88
C ASP A 8 1.69 -6.16 -79.60
N MET A 9 0.73 -6.78 -78.91
CA MET A 9 0.13 -6.29 -77.66
C MET A 9 1.02 -6.50 -76.41
N SER A 10 2.31 -6.78 -76.57
CA SER A 10 3.24 -7.01 -75.46
C SER A 10 3.67 -5.73 -74.69
N LEU A 11 3.39 -4.53 -75.23
CA LEU A 11 3.82 -3.25 -74.63
C LEU A 11 2.78 -2.59 -73.70
N LEU A 12 1.49 -2.90 -73.83
CA LEU A 12 0.43 -2.29 -73.00
C LEU A 12 0.26 -2.94 -71.62
N ARG A 13 0.77 -4.16 -71.41
CA ARG A 13 0.80 -4.80 -70.08
C ARG A 13 1.99 -4.41 -69.20
N ARG A 14 3.05 -3.81 -69.77
CA ARG A 14 4.23 -3.39 -68.99
C ARG A 14 4.16 -1.96 -68.45
N ALA A 15 3.24 -1.13 -68.97
CA ALA A 15 3.07 0.24 -68.49
C ALA A 15 2.15 0.37 -67.25
N LEU A 16 1.29 -0.62 -66.96
CA LEU A 16 0.40 -0.57 -65.78
C LEU A 16 0.98 -1.21 -64.51
N VAL A 17 2.12 -1.89 -64.58
CA VAL A 17 2.79 -2.49 -63.40
C VAL A 17 3.83 -1.53 -62.79
N ALA A 18 4.23 -0.48 -63.51
CA ALA A 18 5.20 0.51 -63.03
C ALA A 18 4.57 1.73 -62.31
N ALA A 19 3.24 1.85 -62.26
CA ALA A 19 2.54 2.98 -61.63
C ALA A 19 1.95 2.68 -60.24
N VAL A 20 2.07 1.44 -59.74
CA VAL A 20 1.66 1.07 -58.36
C VAL A 20 2.88 0.79 -57.46
N ALA A 21 4.11 0.85 -58.00
CA ALA A 21 5.35 0.54 -57.28
C ALA A 21 6.23 1.77 -56.98
N ALA A 22 5.64 2.97 -56.90
CA ALA A 22 6.35 4.22 -56.55
C ALA A 22 5.62 5.05 -55.49
N ALA A 23 4.88 4.39 -54.58
CA ALA A 23 4.44 4.96 -53.32
C ALA A 23 5.17 4.26 -52.15
N THR A 24 6.48 4.10 -52.29
CA THR A 24 7.36 3.66 -51.21
C THR A 24 7.68 4.83 -50.30
N THR A 25 7.15 4.75 -49.08
CA THR A 25 7.79 5.16 -47.83
C THR A 25 8.24 6.62 -47.71
N ALA A 26 7.28 7.51 -47.49
CA ALA A 26 7.46 8.58 -46.51
C ALA A 26 6.75 8.16 -45.22
N VAL A 27 7.30 7.15 -44.54
CA VAL A 27 7.04 7.03 -43.10
C VAL A 27 7.69 8.26 -42.52
N LEU A 28 6.88 9.25 -42.15
CA LEU A 28 7.28 10.30 -41.23
C LEU A 28 7.71 9.57 -39.96
N VAL A 29 8.99 9.22 -39.89
CA VAL A 29 9.66 8.94 -38.63
C VAL A 29 9.67 10.28 -37.93
N TRP A 30 8.56 10.60 -37.25
CA TRP A 30 8.69 11.51 -36.12
C TRP A 30 9.79 10.90 -35.28
N PRO A 31 10.85 11.65 -34.93
CA PRO A 31 11.64 11.21 -33.81
C PRO A 31 10.63 11.12 -32.69
N MET A 32 10.29 9.88 -32.29
CA MET A 32 9.93 9.62 -30.92
C MET A 32 11.16 10.06 -30.15
N GLY A 33 11.27 11.37 -29.91
CA GLY A 33 12.13 11.87 -28.87
C GLY A 33 11.74 11.03 -27.68
N GLN A 34 12.69 10.26 -27.18
CA GLN A 34 12.60 9.77 -25.82
C GLN A 34 12.26 11.02 -25.03
N ALA A 35 10.99 11.15 -24.62
CA ALA A 35 10.62 12.16 -23.67
C ALA A 35 11.55 11.87 -22.51
N ALA A 36 12.55 12.74 -22.31
CA ALA A 36 13.38 12.68 -21.13
C ALA A 36 12.38 12.61 -19.98
N ALA A 37 12.42 11.52 -19.20
CA ALA A 37 11.53 11.37 -18.07
C ALA A 37 11.62 12.68 -17.29
N ALA A 38 10.51 13.41 -17.22
CA ALA A 38 10.50 14.73 -16.59
C ALA A 38 11.07 14.55 -15.19
N GLU A 39 12.08 15.36 -14.86
CA GLU A 39 12.76 15.26 -13.57
C GLU A 39 11.73 15.49 -12.46
N VAL A 40 11.64 14.55 -11.52
CA VAL A 40 10.69 14.65 -10.41
C VAL A 40 11.07 15.89 -9.59
N PRO A 41 10.14 16.83 -9.34
CA PRO A 41 10.49 18.08 -8.67
C PRO A 41 10.77 17.86 -7.18
N VAL A 42 11.60 18.75 -6.63
CA VAL A 42 11.77 18.86 -5.17
C VAL A 42 10.56 19.56 -4.58
N GLY A 43 9.96 18.95 -3.56
CA GLY A 43 8.74 19.43 -2.91
C GLY A 43 8.97 20.64 -1.99
N PRO A 44 7.91 21.38 -1.64
CA PRO A 44 8.00 22.62 -0.88
C PRO A 44 8.38 22.39 0.59
N ASP A 45 8.87 23.46 1.23
CA ASP A 45 9.31 23.45 2.62
C ASP A 45 8.20 23.20 3.65
N GLY A 46 8.57 22.63 4.80
CA GLY A 46 7.66 22.37 5.92
C GLY A 46 6.47 21.49 5.54
N ASP A 47 5.30 21.87 6.06
CA ASP A 47 4.04 21.13 5.93
C ASP A 47 3.33 21.35 4.59
N ALA A 48 3.73 22.38 3.83
CA ALA A 48 3.24 22.57 2.47
C ALA A 48 3.55 21.36 1.56
N PHE A 49 4.53 20.53 1.95
CA PHE A 49 4.86 19.30 1.25
C PHE A 49 3.67 18.34 1.11
N TYR A 50 2.81 18.27 2.12
CA TYR A 50 1.70 17.33 2.16
C TYR A 50 0.48 17.81 1.37
N LEU A 51 0.49 19.06 0.94
CA LEU A 51 -0.58 19.64 0.13
C LEU A 51 -0.34 19.29 -1.34
N ALA A 52 -1.08 18.30 -1.83
CA ALA A 52 -1.05 17.94 -3.23
C ALA A 52 -1.68 19.03 -4.11
N PRO A 53 -1.18 19.23 -5.35
CA PRO A 53 -1.85 20.10 -6.32
C PRO A 53 -3.30 19.62 -6.58
N ASN A 54 -4.23 20.56 -6.77
CA ASN A 54 -5.60 20.26 -7.15
C ASN A 54 -5.98 21.03 -8.43
N PRO A 55 -6.23 20.35 -9.57
CA PRO A 55 -6.23 18.89 -9.74
C PRO A 55 -4.83 18.28 -9.61
N LEU A 56 -4.76 16.96 -9.33
CA LEU A 56 -3.51 16.23 -9.31
C LEU A 56 -2.82 16.30 -10.68
N PRO A 57 -1.48 16.33 -10.74
CA PRO A 57 -0.76 16.22 -12.00
C PRO A 57 -1.14 14.93 -12.75
N PRO A 58 -1.08 14.93 -14.09
CA PRO A 58 -1.28 13.73 -14.89
C PRO A 58 -0.20 12.69 -14.54
N GLY A 59 -0.58 11.41 -14.56
CA GLY A 59 0.32 10.30 -14.25
C GLY A 59 -0.46 9.00 -14.04
N ALA A 60 0.28 7.95 -13.75
CA ALA A 60 -0.20 6.65 -13.30
C ALA A 60 -0.11 6.52 -11.78
N ALA A 61 -0.69 5.44 -11.24
CA ALA A 61 -0.48 5.06 -9.85
C ALA A 61 1.02 4.78 -9.59
N GLY A 62 1.51 5.20 -8.43
CA GLY A 62 2.91 5.16 -8.06
C GLY A 62 3.80 6.23 -8.69
N ASP A 63 3.26 7.12 -9.55
CA ASP A 63 4.07 8.23 -10.05
C ASP A 63 4.32 9.26 -8.95
N PRO A 64 5.58 9.66 -8.73
CA PRO A 64 5.91 10.67 -7.74
C PRO A 64 5.41 12.05 -8.21
N ILE A 65 4.80 12.79 -7.29
CA ILE A 65 4.39 14.18 -7.49
C ILE A 65 5.59 15.07 -7.20
N HIS A 66 6.20 14.90 -6.03
CA HIS A 66 7.45 15.56 -5.63
C HIS A 66 8.11 14.78 -4.48
N TYR A 67 9.39 15.06 -4.24
CA TYR A 67 10.17 14.44 -3.16
C TYR A 67 11.04 15.46 -2.43
N ARG A 68 11.54 15.11 -1.24
CA ARG A 68 12.52 15.95 -0.52
C ARG A 68 13.41 15.07 0.35
N GLU A 69 14.73 15.25 0.26
CA GLU A 69 15.65 14.67 1.23
C GLU A 69 15.44 15.35 2.59
N VAL A 70 15.24 14.56 3.64
CA VAL A 70 14.96 15.04 4.99
C VAL A 70 15.89 14.37 5.99
N SER A 71 16.15 15.04 7.11
CA SER A 71 16.83 14.41 8.25
C SER A 71 15.80 13.69 9.14
N THR A 72 16.12 12.45 9.50
CA THR A 72 15.39 11.68 10.52
C THR A 72 16.39 11.10 11.51
N PRO A 73 16.03 10.90 12.79
CA PRO A 73 16.92 10.24 13.74
C PRO A 73 17.36 8.85 13.28
N ILE A 74 16.46 8.06 12.69
CA ILE A 74 16.79 6.73 12.18
C ILE A 74 17.75 6.76 10.97
N GLY A 75 17.58 7.71 10.05
CA GLY A 75 18.52 7.93 8.95
C GLY A 75 19.92 8.26 9.47
N GLY A 76 20.02 9.13 10.47
CA GLY A 76 21.28 9.47 11.13
C GLY A 76 21.94 8.28 11.82
N LEU A 77 21.17 7.49 12.59
CA LEU A 77 21.68 6.32 13.33
C LEU A 77 22.14 5.17 12.41
N SER A 78 21.43 4.95 11.30
CA SER A 78 21.74 3.89 10.34
C SER A 78 22.74 4.32 9.26
N GLY A 79 23.00 5.62 9.13
CA GLY A 79 23.72 6.19 8.00
C GLY A 79 22.95 6.06 6.68
N ALA A 80 21.63 5.89 6.72
CA ALA A 80 20.76 5.89 5.54
C ALA A 80 20.29 7.31 5.20
N LYS A 81 20.09 7.58 3.91
CA LYS A 81 19.37 8.77 3.47
C LYS A 81 17.87 8.57 3.69
N SER A 82 17.17 9.63 4.10
CA SER A 82 15.71 9.62 4.26
C SER A 82 15.10 10.59 3.27
N TYR A 83 14.03 10.17 2.60
CA TYR A 83 13.32 10.98 1.62
C TYR A 83 11.84 11.00 1.97
N LEU A 84 11.27 12.18 2.05
CA LEU A 84 9.83 12.36 2.05
C LEU A 84 9.35 12.32 0.60
N VAL A 85 8.30 11.57 0.32
CA VAL A 85 7.77 11.39 -1.04
C VAL A 85 6.27 11.65 -1.01
N LEU A 86 5.78 12.46 -1.94
CA LEU A 86 4.35 12.56 -2.25
C LEU A 86 4.13 11.91 -3.61
N TYR A 87 3.19 10.97 -3.70
CA TYR A 87 2.97 10.16 -4.89
C TYR A 87 1.49 9.90 -5.14
N ARG A 88 1.16 9.55 -6.38
CA ARG A 88 -0.20 9.18 -6.78
C ARG A 88 -0.48 7.74 -6.36
N SER A 89 -1.65 7.48 -5.79
CA SER A 89 -2.16 6.14 -5.46
C SER A 89 -3.61 6.01 -5.95
N THR A 90 -4.19 4.84 -5.75
CA THR A 90 -5.60 4.55 -6.07
C THR A 90 -6.37 4.26 -4.78
N ASN A 91 -7.48 4.95 -4.57
CA ASN A 91 -8.33 4.73 -3.41
C ASN A 91 -9.29 3.55 -3.59
N ALA A 92 -10.06 3.25 -2.54
CA ALA A 92 -10.96 2.10 -2.48
C ALA A 92 -12.06 2.07 -3.58
N THR A 93 -12.32 3.20 -4.25
CA THR A 93 -13.31 3.33 -5.34
C THR A 93 -12.68 3.42 -6.74
N GLY A 94 -11.35 3.28 -6.85
CA GLY A 94 -10.62 3.37 -8.11
C GLY A 94 -10.20 4.79 -8.50
N ARG A 95 -10.43 5.80 -7.65
CA ARG A 95 -10.06 7.19 -7.92
C ARG A 95 -8.59 7.43 -7.58
N GLN A 96 -7.94 8.28 -8.37
CA GLN A 96 -6.57 8.71 -8.11
C GLN A 96 -6.52 9.70 -6.95
N VAL A 97 -5.63 9.45 -5.99
CA VAL A 97 -5.41 10.27 -4.80
C VAL A 97 -3.92 10.52 -4.59
N ALA A 98 -3.56 11.52 -3.79
CA ALA A 98 -2.17 11.71 -3.35
C ALA A 98 -1.96 11.06 -1.98
N VAL A 99 -0.83 10.40 -1.83
CA VAL A 99 -0.39 9.77 -0.58
C VAL A 99 1.04 10.21 -0.31
N SER A 100 1.36 10.50 0.95
CA SER A 100 2.75 10.75 1.37
C SER A 100 3.39 9.49 1.96
N GLY A 101 4.70 9.51 2.11
CA GLY A 101 5.44 8.44 2.75
C GLY A 101 6.91 8.79 2.90
N THR A 102 7.65 7.89 3.55
CA THR A 102 9.09 8.02 3.74
C THR A 102 9.84 6.86 3.11
N VAL A 103 10.90 7.16 2.36
CA VAL A 103 11.80 6.17 1.80
C VAL A 103 13.17 6.29 2.46
N PHE A 104 13.68 5.19 2.98
CA PHE A 104 15.01 5.08 3.57
C PHE A 104 15.92 4.28 2.65
N VAL A 105 17.06 4.87 2.27
CA VAL A 105 18.04 4.26 1.37
C VAL A 105 19.37 4.12 2.09
N PRO A 106 19.82 2.89 2.40
CA PRO A 106 21.10 2.68 3.05
C PRO A 106 22.27 2.98 2.10
N ASN A 107 23.33 3.59 2.63
CA ASN A 107 24.52 3.96 1.85
C ASN A 107 25.41 2.77 1.45
N ARG A 108 25.18 1.57 2.01
CA ARG A 108 25.98 0.38 1.72
C ARG A 108 25.79 -0.06 0.25
N PRO A 109 26.85 -0.25 -0.55
CA PRO A 109 26.75 -0.78 -1.92
C PRO A 109 26.07 -2.16 -1.96
N VAL A 110 25.39 -2.47 -3.05
CA VAL A 110 24.81 -3.79 -3.32
C VAL A 110 25.27 -4.30 -4.69
N GLY A 111 25.42 -5.61 -4.83
CA GLY A 111 25.67 -6.24 -6.13
C GLY A 111 24.36 -6.40 -6.88
N GLY A 112 24.05 -5.48 -7.79
CA GLY A 112 22.81 -5.50 -8.59
C GLY A 112 21.77 -4.48 -8.13
N VAL A 113 20.50 -4.73 -8.45
CA VAL A 113 19.39 -3.86 -8.04
C VAL A 113 19.11 -4.07 -6.54
N ARG A 114 19.03 -2.98 -5.78
CA ARG A 114 18.79 -3.06 -4.33
C ARG A 114 17.40 -3.61 -4.04
N PRO A 115 17.26 -4.65 -3.18
CA PRO A 115 15.96 -5.05 -2.68
C PRO A 115 15.30 -3.96 -1.86
N ILE A 116 13.98 -3.84 -1.98
CA ILE A 116 13.17 -2.88 -1.23
C ILE A 116 12.10 -3.61 -0.43
N VAL A 117 11.91 -3.18 0.82
CA VAL A 117 10.79 -3.62 1.64
C VAL A 117 9.76 -2.50 1.71
N SER A 118 8.55 -2.77 1.26
CA SER A 118 7.40 -1.92 1.59
C SER A 118 6.93 -2.29 2.99
N LEU A 119 7.20 -1.41 3.96
CA LEU A 119 6.74 -1.58 5.32
C LEU A 119 5.39 -0.86 5.44
N ALA A 120 4.33 -1.65 5.58
CA ALA A 120 2.98 -1.20 5.85
C ALA A 120 2.85 -0.90 7.36
N PRO A 121 2.69 0.37 7.76
CA PRO A 121 2.61 0.72 9.18
C PRO A 121 1.31 0.20 9.82
N GLY A 122 1.41 -0.15 11.10
CA GLY A 122 0.30 -0.38 12.01
C GLY A 122 -0.47 0.90 12.34
N THR A 123 -1.36 0.84 13.32
CA THR A 123 -2.23 1.96 13.67
C THR A 123 -1.48 3.18 14.17
N GLN A 124 -1.62 4.27 13.43
CA GLN A 124 -0.99 5.55 13.74
C GLN A 124 -1.98 6.53 14.37
N GLY A 125 -3.20 6.61 13.83
CA GLY A 125 -4.18 7.61 14.20
C GLY A 125 -5.10 7.97 13.06
N LEU A 126 -5.93 8.98 13.29
CA LEU A 126 -6.72 9.65 12.24
C LEU A 126 -6.24 11.09 11.98
N GLY A 127 -5.37 11.62 12.84
CA GLY A 127 -4.81 12.95 12.69
C GLY A 127 -3.59 12.99 11.80
N ASP A 128 -3.48 14.05 10.99
CA ASP A 128 -2.33 14.24 10.10
C ASP A 128 -1.00 14.31 10.84
N ASN A 129 -0.99 14.82 12.07
CA ASN A 129 0.18 14.86 12.94
C ASN A 129 0.69 13.48 13.35
N CYS A 130 -0.12 12.43 13.22
CA CYS A 130 0.22 11.06 13.52
C CYS A 130 0.84 10.32 12.34
N ALA A 131 0.86 10.91 11.13
CA ALA A 131 1.38 10.24 9.95
C ALA A 131 2.82 9.71 10.17
N PRO A 132 3.14 8.47 9.76
CA PRO A 132 4.47 7.86 9.94
C PRO A 132 5.59 8.77 9.48
N SER A 133 5.44 9.43 8.33
CA SER A 133 6.44 10.33 7.78
C SER A 133 6.74 11.56 8.64
N ARG A 134 5.77 12.03 9.43
CA ARG A 134 5.98 13.06 10.45
C ARG A 134 6.61 12.47 11.70
N ALA A 135 6.13 11.32 12.15
CA ALA A 135 6.64 10.62 13.34
C ALA A 135 8.12 10.21 13.19
N PHE A 136 8.55 9.78 12.00
CA PHE A 136 9.96 9.48 11.70
C PHE A 136 10.84 10.73 11.78
N ARG A 137 10.36 11.89 11.31
CA ARG A 137 11.11 13.15 11.38
C ARG A 137 11.27 13.64 12.82
N SER A 138 10.26 13.45 13.67
CA SER A 138 10.33 13.80 15.09
C SER A 138 10.97 12.71 15.97
N GLY A 139 11.24 11.53 15.42
CA GLY A 139 11.88 10.42 16.13
C GLY A 139 10.98 9.65 17.09
N VAL A 140 9.66 9.82 16.98
CA VAL A 140 8.67 9.20 17.86
C VAL A 140 7.98 8.00 17.23
N GLU A 141 8.32 7.66 15.99
CA GLU A 141 7.72 6.52 15.30
C GLU A 141 8.11 5.19 15.96
N TYR A 142 7.10 4.44 16.43
CA TYR A 142 7.32 3.23 17.21
C TYR A 142 7.83 2.06 16.35
N GLU A 143 7.60 2.06 15.03
CA GLU A 143 8.10 1.04 14.10
C GLU A 143 9.51 1.31 13.57
N GLN A 144 10.18 2.35 14.06
CA GLN A 144 11.59 2.65 13.71
C GLN A 144 12.55 1.47 13.95
N MET A 145 12.22 0.58 14.89
CA MET A 145 13.02 -0.63 15.15
C MET A 145 12.95 -1.65 14.01
N MET A 146 11.81 -1.73 13.31
CA MET A 146 11.65 -2.57 12.12
C MET A 146 12.44 -1.97 10.96
N VAL A 147 12.29 -0.66 10.73
CA VAL A 147 13.07 0.06 9.72
C VAL A 147 14.58 -0.13 9.95
N SER A 148 15.05 0.01 11.20
CA SER A 148 16.44 -0.24 11.59
C SER A 148 16.94 -1.63 11.18
N GLU A 149 16.16 -2.68 11.47
CA GLU A 149 16.54 -4.06 11.18
C GLU A 149 16.62 -4.32 9.67
N LEU A 150 15.65 -3.81 8.92
CA LEU A 150 15.62 -3.93 7.45
C LEU A 150 16.80 -3.18 6.80
N LEU A 151 17.09 -1.95 7.26
CA LEU A 151 18.25 -1.18 6.79
C LEU A 151 19.58 -1.86 7.12
N ALA A 152 19.69 -2.53 8.28
CA ALA A 152 20.89 -3.27 8.65
C ALA A 152 21.21 -4.43 7.68
N LYS A 153 20.18 -5.02 7.06
CA LYS A 153 20.31 -6.02 5.97
C LYS A 153 20.75 -5.40 4.63
N GLY A 154 20.74 -4.08 4.51
CA GLY A 154 21.11 -3.35 3.30
C GLY A 154 19.95 -3.14 2.32
N TRP A 155 18.72 -3.45 2.73
CA TRP A 155 17.51 -3.23 1.94
C TRP A 155 17.04 -1.78 2.05
N ALA A 156 16.48 -1.24 0.97
CA ALA A 156 15.73 0.01 1.07
C ALA A 156 14.39 -0.25 1.78
N VAL A 157 13.83 0.77 2.40
CA VAL A 157 12.53 0.67 3.07
C VAL A 157 11.64 1.81 2.59
N ALA A 158 10.48 1.49 2.04
CA ALA A 158 9.42 2.46 1.75
C ALA A 158 8.30 2.28 2.78
N VAL A 159 7.91 3.37 3.44
CA VAL A 159 6.81 3.41 4.40
C VAL A 159 5.77 4.38 3.87
N THR A 160 4.56 3.88 3.62
CA THR A 160 3.42 4.72 3.22
C THR A 160 2.79 5.38 4.44
N ASP A 161 2.23 6.58 4.29
CA ASP A 161 1.34 7.14 5.31
C ASP A 161 -0.09 6.63 5.17
N TYR A 162 -0.48 6.04 4.02
CA TYR A 162 -1.85 5.75 3.58
C TYR A 162 -2.67 6.98 3.15
N GLU A 163 -3.79 6.72 2.46
CA GLU A 163 -4.74 7.75 2.05
C GLU A 163 -5.29 8.51 3.26
N GLY A 164 -5.32 9.84 3.17
CA GLY A 164 -5.94 10.73 4.15
C GLY A 164 -5.21 10.79 5.49
N LEU A 165 -3.99 10.24 5.60
CA LEU A 165 -3.15 10.39 6.76
C LEU A 165 -1.92 11.22 6.40
N GLY A 166 -1.84 12.42 6.95
CA GLY A 166 -0.79 13.40 6.65
C GLY A 166 -1.11 14.29 5.46
N THR A 167 -1.96 13.82 4.53
CA THR A 167 -2.45 14.53 3.34
C THR A 167 -3.93 14.89 3.50
N PRO A 168 -4.45 15.93 2.80
CA PRO A 168 -5.84 16.36 2.98
C PRO A 168 -6.87 15.24 2.79
N GLY A 169 -7.76 15.09 3.78
CA GLY A 169 -8.82 14.09 3.80
C GLY A 169 -8.95 13.44 5.17
N ASP A 170 -9.85 12.46 5.28
CA ASP A 170 -9.93 11.60 6.46
C ASP A 170 -9.16 10.31 6.15
N HIS A 171 -8.33 9.83 7.08
CA HIS A 171 -7.63 8.57 6.91
C HIS A 171 -8.62 7.42 6.73
N THR A 172 -8.48 6.66 5.64
CA THR A 172 -9.29 5.47 5.35
C THR A 172 -8.78 4.26 6.15
N TYR A 173 -8.74 4.41 7.48
CA TYR A 173 -8.19 3.44 8.41
C TYR A 173 -8.81 2.05 8.23
N VAL A 174 -7.94 1.03 8.08
CA VAL A 174 -8.24 -0.40 7.85
C VAL A 174 -9.04 -0.70 6.57
N VAL A 175 -9.10 0.23 5.63
CA VAL A 175 -9.73 0.02 4.32
C VAL A 175 -8.72 -0.59 3.37
N GLY A 176 -8.67 -1.92 3.36
CA GLY A 176 -7.69 -2.68 2.59
C GLY A 176 -7.63 -2.36 1.08
N ARG A 177 -8.78 -2.02 0.47
CA ARG A 177 -8.84 -1.61 -0.95
C ARG A 177 -8.14 -0.27 -1.24
N SER A 178 -7.86 0.55 -0.23
CA SER A 178 -7.05 1.76 -0.35
C SER A 178 -5.62 1.54 0.16
N GLU A 179 -5.47 0.83 1.29
CA GLU A 179 -4.17 0.59 1.91
C GLU A 179 -3.26 -0.31 1.05
N GLY A 180 -3.81 -1.36 0.42
CA GLY A 180 -3.06 -2.26 -0.46
C GLY A 180 -2.37 -1.53 -1.63
N PRO A 181 -3.11 -0.75 -2.44
CA PRO A 181 -2.53 0.14 -3.45
C PRO A 181 -1.46 1.07 -2.90
N ALA A 182 -1.71 1.72 -1.75
CA ALA A 182 -0.73 2.64 -1.14
C ALA A 182 0.59 1.93 -0.76
N VAL A 183 0.54 0.68 -0.29
CA VAL A 183 1.73 -0.14 0.00
C VAL A 183 2.51 -0.47 -1.27
N LEU A 184 1.84 -0.84 -2.36
CA LEU A 184 2.49 -1.17 -3.64
C LEU A 184 3.04 0.09 -4.33
N ASP A 185 2.27 1.17 -4.34
CA ASP A 185 2.62 2.42 -5.00
C ASP A 185 3.76 3.17 -4.30
N ALA A 186 3.96 2.97 -3.00
CA ALA A 186 5.14 3.48 -2.30
C ALA A 186 6.45 2.95 -2.90
N VAL A 187 6.48 1.68 -3.35
CA VAL A 187 7.63 1.07 -4.02
C VAL A 187 7.82 1.62 -5.44
N ARG A 188 6.72 1.76 -6.19
CA ARG A 188 6.74 2.40 -7.51
C ARG A 188 7.30 3.82 -7.41
N ALA A 189 6.81 4.62 -6.48
CA ALA A 189 7.29 5.99 -6.27
C ALA A 189 8.78 6.01 -5.92
N ALA A 190 9.21 5.15 -4.99
CA ALA A 190 10.60 5.05 -4.57
C ALA A 190 11.56 4.74 -5.74
N THR A 191 11.14 3.87 -6.68
CA THR A 191 11.96 3.43 -7.82
C THR A 191 11.86 4.34 -9.05
N ARG A 192 10.91 5.28 -9.05
CA ARG A 192 10.70 6.28 -10.13
C ARG A 192 11.34 7.63 -9.82
N ILE A 193 11.96 7.83 -8.66
CA ILE A 193 12.68 9.07 -8.31
C ILE A 193 14.20 8.84 -8.47
N PRO A 194 14.85 9.39 -9.51
CA PRO A 194 16.28 9.14 -9.77
C PRO A 194 17.20 9.52 -8.60
N ALA A 195 16.86 10.58 -7.86
CA ALA A 195 17.65 11.05 -6.73
C ALA A 195 17.75 10.06 -5.55
N LEU A 196 16.82 9.09 -5.45
CA LEU A 196 16.88 8.05 -4.42
C LEU A 196 17.93 6.98 -4.75
N GLY A 197 18.39 6.87 -6.00
CA GLY A 197 19.35 5.85 -6.42
C GLY A 197 18.79 4.42 -6.36
N LEU A 198 17.47 4.28 -6.41
CA LEU A 198 16.76 3.00 -6.51
C LEU A 198 16.32 2.77 -7.95
N ALA A 199 16.32 1.51 -8.38
CA ALA A 199 15.89 1.13 -9.73
C ALA A 199 14.71 0.15 -9.66
N ALA A 200 13.83 0.23 -10.65
CA ALA A 200 12.74 -0.73 -10.82
C ALA A 200 13.27 -2.14 -11.18
N GLY A 201 12.42 -3.15 -11.04
CA GLY A 201 12.75 -4.56 -11.35
C GLY A 201 13.57 -5.29 -10.27
N GLY A 202 13.90 -4.62 -9.17
CA GLY A 202 14.46 -5.26 -7.97
C GLY A 202 13.42 -6.10 -7.24
N GLU A 203 13.90 -7.01 -6.38
CA GLU A 203 13.03 -7.79 -5.52
C GLU A 203 12.33 -6.91 -4.48
N VAL A 204 11.04 -7.17 -4.27
CA VAL A 204 10.18 -6.45 -3.33
C VAL A 204 9.74 -7.40 -2.23
N GLY A 205 10.00 -7.02 -0.98
CA GLY A 205 9.37 -7.64 0.19
C GLY A 205 8.26 -6.73 0.71
N ILE A 206 7.22 -7.30 1.32
CA ILE A 206 6.20 -6.53 2.03
C ILE A 206 6.14 -7.02 3.47
N ALA A 207 6.10 -6.10 4.43
CA ALA A 207 5.95 -6.43 5.85
C ALA A 207 4.92 -5.51 6.51
N GLY A 208 4.15 -6.04 7.45
CA GLY A 208 3.27 -5.22 8.28
C GLY A 208 2.65 -5.99 9.45
N TYR A 209 2.24 -5.26 10.47
CA TYR A 209 1.59 -5.83 11.67
C TYR A 209 0.33 -5.04 12.05
N SER A 210 -0.69 -5.71 12.61
CA SER A 210 -1.97 -5.10 12.97
C SER A 210 -2.66 -4.47 11.74
N GLN A 211 -3.04 -3.19 11.74
CA GLN A 211 -3.48 -2.48 10.52
C GLN A 211 -2.53 -2.76 9.34
N GLY A 212 -1.22 -2.62 9.56
CA GLY A 212 -0.20 -2.88 8.56
C GLY A 212 -0.17 -4.33 8.09
N GLY A 213 -0.56 -5.27 8.94
CA GLY A 213 -0.75 -6.67 8.56
C GLY A 213 -1.94 -6.85 7.62
N GLY A 214 -3.03 -6.11 7.87
CA GLY A 214 -4.18 -6.00 6.96
C GLY A 214 -3.78 -5.42 5.60
N ALA A 215 -3.10 -4.28 5.61
CA ALA A 215 -2.59 -3.62 4.41
C ALA A 215 -1.60 -4.50 3.62
N ALA A 216 -0.68 -5.20 4.31
CA ALA A 216 0.25 -6.14 3.68
C ALA A 216 -0.48 -7.33 3.06
N ALA A 217 -1.49 -7.89 3.73
CA ALA A 217 -2.33 -8.95 3.18
C ALA A 217 -3.10 -8.47 1.93
N TRP A 218 -3.68 -7.26 1.97
CA TRP A 218 -4.36 -6.67 0.82
C TRP A 218 -3.41 -6.37 -0.35
N ALA A 219 -2.22 -5.83 -0.08
CA ALA A 219 -1.19 -5.63 -1.10
C ALA A 219 -0.79 -6.96 -1.75
N ALA A 220 -0.70 -8.05 -0.98
CA ALA A 220 -0.39 -9.38 -1.49
C ALA A 220 -1.47 -9.90 -2.46
N GLN A 221 -2.75 -9.74 -2.12
CA GLN A 221 -3.86 -10.16 -2.96
C GLN A 221 -3.97 -9.33 -4.25
N LEU A 222 -3.61 -8.05 -4.19
CA LEU A 222 -3.76 -7.13 -5.31
C LEU A 222 -2.52 -7.08 -6.21
N ALA A 223 -1.38 -7.62 -5.79
CA ALA A 223 -0.10 -7.39 -6.45
C ALA A 223 -0.14 -7.75 -7.95
N ASP A 224 -0.65 -8.93 -8.32
CA ASP A 224 -0.60 -9.39 -9.71
C ASP A 224 -1.57 -8.66 -10.65
N ASP A 225 -2.71 -8.19 -10.14
CA ASP A 225 -3.67 -7.43 -10.94
C ASP A 225 -3.35 -5.92 -10.97
N TYR A 226 -2.91 -5.36 -9.84
CA TYR A 226 -2.70 -3.92 -9.67
C TYR A 226 -1.28 -3.47 -10.01
N ALA A 227 -0.29 -4.30 -9.67
CA ALA A 227 1.14 -4.01 -9.85
C ALA A 227 1.97 -5.21 -10.34
N PRO A 228 1.58 -5.85 -11.47
CA PRO A 228 2.23 -7.06 -11.98
C PRO A 228 3.71 -6.86 -12.31
N GLU A 229 4.16 -5.60 -12.49
CA GLU A 229 5.56 -5.31 -12.77
C GLU A 229 6.46 -5.34 -11.51
N LEU A 230 5.88 -5.35 -10.31
CA LEU A 230 6.63 -5.47 -9.07
C LEU A 230 6.95 -6.93 -8.80
N ASN A 231 8.25 -7.25 -8.70
CA ASN A 231 8.72 -8.58 -8.34
C ASN A 231 8.57 -8.81 -6.82
N VAL A 232 7.34 -9.05 -6.34
CA VAL A 232 7.06 -9.31 -4.93
C VAL A 232 7.48 -10.74 -4.59
N VAL A 233 8.62 -10.90 -3.93
CA VAL A 233 9.21 -12.22 -3.62
C VAL A 233 8.67 -12.82 -2.32
N GLY A 234 8.02 -12.02 -1.48
CA GLY A 234 7.23 -12.52 -0.36
C GLY A 234 6.69 -11.45 0.56
N VAL A 235 5.70 -11.86 1.35
CA VAL A 235 4.95 -10.98 2.26
C VAL A 235 4.99 -11.54 3.68
N ALA A 236 5.23 -10.70 4.67
CA ALA A 236 5.08 -11.02 6.09
C ALA A 236 3.97 -10.17 6.71
N ALA A 237 2.86 -10.79 7.09
CA ALA A 237 1.69 -10.10 7.62
C ALA A 237 1.30 -10.71 8.98
N GLY A 238 1.35 -9.89 10.03
CA GLY A 238 1.06 -10.33 11.38
C GLY A 238 -0.10 -9.61 12.04
N GLY A 239 -0.78 -10.25 12.98
CA GLY A 239 -1.87 -9.61 13.74
C GLY A 239 -3.01 -9.12 12.83
N VAL A 240 -3.24 -9.80 11.71
CA VAL A 240 -4.03 -9.31 10.57
C VAL A 240 -5.52 -9.15 10.93
N PRO A 241 -6.11 -7.94 10.86
CA PRO A 241 -7.55 -7.74 11.02
C PRO A 241 -8.28 -8.04 9.70
N ALA A 242 -8.36 -9.33 9.35
CA ALA A 242 -8.90 -9.78 8.05
C ALA A 242 -10.42 -9.64 7.96
N ASP A 243 -11.14 -9.80 9.07
CA ASP A 243 -12.60 -9.68 9.17
C ASP A 243 -12.98 -8.61 10.20
N LEU A 244 -13.31 -7.41 9.72
CA LEU A 244 -13.62 -6.27 10.58
C LEU A 244 -14.91 -6.46 11.38
N ILE A 245 -15.84 -7.30 10.92
CA ILE A 245 -17.06 -7.62 11.69
C ILE A 245 -16.69 -8.46 12.90
N GLU A 246 -15.84 -9.48 12.75
CA GLU A 246 -15.35 -10.28 13.88
C GLU A 246 -14.47 -9.45 14.83
N VAL A 247 -13.60 -8.59 14.28
CA VAL A 247 -12.79 -7.67 15.09
C VAL A 247 -13.69 -6.75 15.92
N SER A 248 -14.74 -6.17 15.33
CA SER A 248 -15.63 -5.25 16.06
C SER A 248 -16.31 -5.89 17.28
N LYS A 249 -16.65 -7.18 17.21
CA LYS A 249 -17.28 -7.90 18.34
C LYS A 249 -16.36 -8.00 19.54
N GLN A 250 -15.05 -8.13 19.30
CA GLN A 250 -14.06 -8.18 20.35
C GLN A 250 -13.72 -6.78 20.90
N LEU A 251 -13.76 -5.77 20.04
CA LEU A 251 -13.46 -4.39 20.44
C LEU A 251 -14.62 -3.72 21.19
N ASP A 252 -15.87 -4.10 20.94
CA ASP A 252 -17.04 -3.55 21.64
C ASP A 252 -17.06 -3.93 23.13
N GLY A 253 -16.85 -2.95 24.01
CA GLY A 253 -16.62 -3.17 25.44
C GLY A 253 -15.21 -3.68 25.78
N GLY A 254 -14.32 -3.81 24.79
CA GLY A 254 -12.96 -4.31 24.93
C GLY A 254 -11.91 -3.22 25.10
N LEU A 255 -10.63 -3.62 25.12
CA LEU A 255 -9.51 -2.70 25.30
C LEU A 255 -9.31 -1.75 24.12
N GLY A 256 -9.63 -2.18 22.90
CA GLY A 256 -9.41 -1.40 21.68
C GLY A 256 -10.67 -0.76 21.11
N PHE A 257 -11.69 -0.44 21.93
CA PHE A 257 -12.93 0.17 21.43
C PHE A 257 -12.70 1.45 20.60
N GLY A 258 -11.72 2.28 20.96
CA GLY A 258 -11.38 3.47 20.17
C GLY A 258 -10.92 3.15 18.73
N LEU A 259 -10.30 1.98 18.52
CA LEU A 259 -9.93 1.49 17.19
C LEU A 259 -11.17 1.13 16.36
N MET A 260 -12.23 0.63 17.01
CA MET A 260 -13.51 0.37 16.35
C MET A 260 -14.20 1.66 15.90
N LEU A 261 -14.18 2.71 16.73
CA LEU A 261 -14.67 4.04 16.32
C LEU A 261 -13.83 4.60 15.16
N ALA A 262 -12.50 4.45 15.21
CA ALA A 262 -11.64 4.89 14.13
C ALA A 262 -11.88 4.13 12.82
N ALA A 263 -12.15 2.82 12.89
CA ALA A 263 -12.51 2.02 11.72
C ALA A 263 -13.84 2.47 11.11
N ALA A 264 -14.82 2.86 11.94
CA ALA A 264 -16.05 3.45 11.42
C ALA A 264 -15.80 4.75 10.66
N VAL A 265 -14.94 5.63 11.18
CA VAL A 265 -14.50 6.85 10.47
C VAL A 265 -13.84 6.49 9.14
N GLY A 266 -12.88 5.56 9.15
CA GLY A 266 -12.15 5.15 7.95
C GLY A 266 -13.04 4.56 6.87
N MET A 267 -14.00 3.71 7.26
CA MET A 267 -15.00 3.17 6.33
C MET A 267 -15.88 4.27 5.75
N ASN A 268 -16.34 5.22 6.56
CA ASN A 268 -17.12 6.36 6.07
C ASN A 268 -16.31 7.29 5.16
N ALA A 269 -15.02 7.46 5.43
CA ALA A 269 -14.12 8.25 4.57
C ALA A 269 -13.97 7.61 3.18
N ALA A 270 -13.80 6.29 3.13
CA ALA A 270 -13.68 5.55 1.87
C ALA A 270 -15.02 5.42 1.12
N TYR A 271 -16.13 5.33 1.86
CA TYR A 271 -17.48 5.10 1.33
C TYR A 271 -18.47 6.11 1.95
N PRO A 272 -18.51 7.37 1.46
CA PRO A 272 -19.32 8.44 2.07
C PRO A 272 -20.82 8.16 2.10
N GLU A 273 -21.32 7.26 1.25
CA GLU A 273 -22.71 6.82 1.30
C GLU A 273 -23.09 6.12 2.61
N LEU A 274 -22.11 5.67 3.41
CA LEU A 274 -22.34 5.03 4.70
C LEU A 274 -22.89 5.99 5.78
N ASP A 275 -22.72 7.30 5.60
CA ASP A 275 -23.25 8.37 6.45
C ASP A 275 -23.11 8.09 7.96
N LEU A 276 -21.88 7.80 8.42
CA LEU A 276 -21.61 7.56 9.84
C LEU A 276 -22.23 8.63 10.76
N PRO A 277 -22.16 9.95 10.48
CA PRO A 277 -22.77 10.97 11.32
C PRO A 277 -24.26 10.75 11.61
N GLY A 278 -25.02 10.14 10.69
CA GLY A 278 -26.43 9.79 10.88
C GLY A 278 -26.70 8.77 11.99
N TYR A 279 -25.70 7.96 12.36
CA TYR A 279 -25.80 6.95 13.42
C TYR A 279 -25.31 7.45 14.78
N LEU A 280 -24.62 8.60 14.84
CA LEU A 280 -23.96 9.06 16.05
C LEU A 280 -24.93 9.79 16.99
N ASN A 281 -24.79 9.53 18.29
CA ASN A 281 -25.36 10.37 19.32
C ASN A 281 -24.47 11.60 19.57
N GLU A 282 -24.84 12.48 20.52
CA GLU A 282 -24.07 13.70 20.78
C GLU A 282 -22.63 13.43 21.27
N ALA A 283 -22.37 12.32 21.98
CA ALA A 283 -21.00 11.93 22.32
C ALA A 283 -20.24 11.46 21.08
N GLY A 284 -20.87 10.63 20.25
CA GLY A 284 -20.29 10.18 18.97
C GLY A 284 -19.92 11.33 18.04
N LYS A 285 -20.81 12.31 17.87
CA LYS A 285 -20.55 13.50 17.03
C LYS A 285 -19.37 14.30 17.54
N ARG A 286 -19.24 14.51 18.86
CA ARG A 286 -18.07 15.18 19.44
C ARG A 286 -16.76 14.43 19.14
N GLU A 287 -16.76 13.10 19.24
CA GLU A 287 -15.57 12.32 18.90
C GLU A 287 -15.27 12.33 17.40
N TYR A 288 -16.32 12.29 16.57
CA TYR A 288 -16.19 12.44 15.13
C TYR A 288 -15.60 13.80 14.76
N ASP A 289 -16.10 14.90 15.31
CA ASP A 289 -15.58 16.24 15.03
C ASP A 289 -14.12 16.42 15.51
N ALA A 290 -13.73 15.76 16.60
CA ALA A 290 -12.38 15.78 17.16
C ALA A 290 -11.43 14.72 16.57
N ARG A 291 -11.86 13.98 15.54
CA ARG A 291 -11.12 12.80 15.02
C ARG A 291 -9.71 13.12 14.53
N HIS A 292 -9.53 14.28 13.91
CA HIS A 292 -8.23 14.72 13.34
C HIS A 292 -7.17 15.06 14.41
N ASP A 293 -7.52 15.06 15.69
CA ASP A 293 -6.59 15.28 16.79
C ASP A 293 -6.16 13.99 17.50
N LYS A 294 -6.59 12.82 17.01
CA LYS A 294 -6.41 11.53 17.69
C LYS A 294 -5.36 10.66 17.02
N CYS A 295 -4.26 10.42 17.73
CA CYS A 295 -3.32 9.34 17.43
C CYS A 295 -3.71 8.05 18.17
N VAL A 296 -3.04 6.94 17.84
CA VAL A 296 -3.32 5.60 18.38
C VAL A 296 -3.32 5.57 19.92
N ALA A 297 -2.42 6.32 20.57
CA ALA A 297 -2.36 6.38 22.03
C ALA A 297 -3.65 6.94 22.64
N GLN A 298 -4.25 7.97 22.04
CA GLN A 298 -5.52 8.55 22.48
C GLN A 298 -6.69 7.59 22.27
N MET A 299 -6.66 6.75 21.23
CA MET A 299 -7.71 5.75 20.96
C MET A 299 -7.79 4.69 22.08
N MET A 300 -6.67 4.38 22.74
CA MET A 300 -6.65 3.44 23.86
C MET A 300 -7.33 3.97 25.12
N LEU A 301 -7.59 5.28 25.22
CA LEU A 301 -8.32 5.88 26.35
C LEU A 301 -9.81 5.51 26.38
N TYR A 302 -10.32 4.91 25.30
CA TYR A 302 -11.72 4.46 25.19
C TYR A 302 -11.91 3.00 25.61
N ALA A 303 -10.91 2.39 26.26
CA ALA A 303 -11.01 1.02 26.75
C ALA A 303 -12.27 0.81 27.63
N GLY A 304 -12.98 -0.29 27.38
CA GLY A 304 -14.19 -0.67 28.10
C GLY A 304 -15.47 0.07 27.68
N LYS A 305 -15.37 1.06 26.79
CA LYS A 305 -16.53 1.74 26.20
C LYS A 305 -17.26 0.84 25.21
N LYS A 306 -18.52 1.16 24.93
CA LYS A 306 -19.40 0.40 24.05
C LYS A 306 -19.94 1.23 22.91
N ILE A 307 -20.33 0.59 21.82
CA ILE A 307 -20.92 1.26 20.65
C ILE A 307 -22.18 2.05 21.01
N THR A 308 -22.96 1.55 21.96
CA THR A 308 -24.16 2.23 22.49
C THR A 308 -23.87 3.53 23.22
N ASP A 309 -22.63 3.75 23.67
CA ASP A 309 -22.22 5.00 24.32
C ASP A 309 -22.10 6.15 23.29
N TYR A 310 -21.90 5.84 22.00
CA TYR A 310 -21.58 6.82 20.95
C TYR A 310 -22.57 6.82 19.77
N THR A 311 -23.51 5.88 19.72
CA THR A 311 -24.47 5.76 18.62
C THR A 311 -25.92 5.83 19.11
N THR A 312 -26.83 6.30 18.26
CA THR A 312 -28.29 6.17 18.43
C THR A 312 -28.80 4.86 17.84
N SER A 313 -28.11 4.33 16.83
CA SER A 313 -28.34 3.02 16.22
C SER A 313 -27.00 2.44 15.75
N ASN A 314 -26.85 1.12 15.81
CA ASN A 314 -25.59 0.47 15.45
C ASN A 314 -25.46 0.34 13.92
N PRO A 315 -24.43 0.95 13.28
CA PRO A 315 -24.23 0.82 11.84
C PRO A 315 -24.09 -0.64 11.37
N LEU A 316 -23.52 -1.51 12.20
CA LEU A 316 -23.34 -2.94 11.91
C LEU A 316 -24.65 -3.72 11.83
N ASP A 317 -25.79 -3.14 12.20
CA ASP A 317 -27.11 -3.76 12.01
C ASP A 317 -27.69 -3.49 10.61
N THR A 318 -27.02 -2.66 9.81
CA THR A 318 -27.49 -2.30 8.47
C THR A 318 -26.82 -3.12 7.36
N PRO A 319 -27.58 -3.53 6.32
CA PRO A 319 -27.00 -4.25 5.18
C PRO A 319 -25.90 -3.48 4.45
N GLN A 320 -26.02 -2.15 4.37
CA GLN A 320 -25.10 -1.29 3.64
C GLN A 320 -23.69 -1.29 4.25
N TRP A 321 -23.60 -1.11 5.57
CA TRP A 321 -22.34 -1.20 6.29
C TRP A 321 -21.73 -2.60 6.21
N ARG A 322 -22.54 -3.65 6.39
CA ARG A 322 -22.06 -5.03 6.26
C ARG A 322 -21.51 -5.33 4.86
N ALA A 323 -22.15 -4.81 3.82
CA ALA A 323 -21.68 -5.00 2.45
C ALA A 323 -20.27 -4.41 2.25
N ARG A 324 -20.06 -3.14 2.63
CA ARG A 324 -18.73 -2.49 2.51
C ARG A 324 -17.68 -3.15 3.41
N LEU A 325 -18.03 -3.59 4.61
CA LEU A 325 -17.10 -4.34 5.47
C LEU A 325 -16.70 -5.68 4.84
N ASN A 326 -17.66 -6.40 4.25
CA ASN A 326 -17.38 -7.66 3.55
C ASN A 326 -16.54 -7.46 2.28
N GLU A 327 -16.70 -6.35 1.56
CA GLU A 327 -15.84 -6.00 0.42
C GLU A 327 -14.38 -5.71 0.82
N ASN A 328 -14.14 -5.38 2.09
CA ASN A 328 -12.81 -5.15 2.67
C ASN A 328 -12.33 -6.33 3.55
N LYS A 329 -13.02 -7.47 3.49
CA LYS A 329 -12.56 -8.71 4.11
C LYS A 329 -11.47 -9.35 3.28
N ALA A 330 -10.30 -9.59 3.89
CA ALA A 330 -9.22 -10.34 3.23
C ALA A 330 -9.52 -11.84 3.21
N GLY A 331 -8.94 -12.56 2.24
CA GLY A 331 -9.11 -13.99 2.03
C GLY A 331 -9.86 -14.38 0.77
N ALA A 332 -10.36 -13.42 -0.03
CA ALA A 332 -11.11 -13.70 -1.25
C ALA A 332 -10.21 -14.19 -2.39
N ASP A 333 -9.06 -13.55 -2.55
CA ASP A 333 -8.07 -13.86 -3.59
C ASP A 333 -6.79 -14.40 -2.93
N ALA A 334 -6.20 -15.43 -3.51
CA ALA A 334 -4.96 -16.00 -3.00
C ALA A 334 -3.76 -15.18 -3.49
N PRO A 335 -2.83 -14.78 -2.60
CA PRO A 335 -1.55 -14.25 -3.02
C PRO A 335 -0.76 -15.28 -3.85
N GLU A 336 -0.22 -14.89 -5.01
CA GLU A 336 0.63 -15.78 -5.82
C GLU A 336 2.02 -15.98 -5.21
N MET A 337 2.53 -14.95 -4.52
CA MET A 337 3.80 -15.00 -3.81
C MET A 337 3.68 -15.65 -2.43
N PRO A 338 4.77 -16.20 -1.87
CA PRO A 338 4.74 -16.79 -0.54
C PRO A 338 4.41 -15.76 0.56
N ILE A 339 3.54 -16.15 1.49
CA ILE A 339 3.13 -15.30 2.61
C ILE A 339 3.45 -15.96 3.97
N PHE A 340 4.14 -15.22 4.84
CA PHE A 340 4.28 -15.53 6.25
C PHE A 340 3.17 -14.86 7.04
N LEU A 341 2.21 -15.67 7.49
CA LEU A 341 1.12 -15.23 8.35
C LEU A 341 1.43 -15.60 9.80
N TYR A 342 1.31 -14.64 10.71
CA TYR A 342 1.53 -14.89 12.12
C TYR A 342 0.57 -14.16 13.04
N HIS A 343 0.26 -14.77 14.19
CA HIS A 343 -0.75 -14.20 15.08
C HIS A 343 -0.54 -14.62 16.54
N ALA A 344 -0.96 -13.76 17.47
CA ALA A 344 -0.99 -14.07 18.89
C ALA A 344 -2.19 -14.96 19.23
N THR A 345 -1.98 -16.05 19.97
CA THR A 345 -3.10 -16.94 20.37
C THR A 345 -4.00 -16.29 21.41
N GLY A 346 -3.48 -15.35 22.20
CA GLY A 346 -4.21 -14.58 23.22
C GLY A 346 -4.46 -13.12 22.79
N ASP A 347 -4.56 -12.87 21.49
CA ASP A 347 -4.78 -11.53 20.96
C ASP A 347 -6.09 -10.91 21.50
N GLN A 348 -5.94 -9.79 22.22
CA GLN A 348 -6.99 -9.05 22.88
C GLN A 348 -7.56 -7.90 22.03
N LEU A 349 -6.98 -7.61 20.85
CA LEU A 349 -7.45 -6.58 19.94
C LEU A 349 -7.99 -7.17 18.62
N VAL A 350 -7.26 -8.12 18.04
CA VAL A 350 -7.57 -8.73 16.75
C VAL A 350 -7.80 -10.24 16.95
N PRO A 351 -9.05 -10.73 16.92
CA PRO A 351 -9.38 -12.11 17.31
C PRO A 351 -8.56 -13.15 16.56
N PHE A 352 -7.93 -14.05 17.30
CA PHE A 352 -7.20 -15.18 16.73
C PHE A 352 -8.05 -16.09 15.80
N PRO A 353 -9.35 -16.36 16.08
CA PRO A 353 -10.18 -17.16 15.19
C PRO A 353 -10.30 -16.62 13.76
N GLN A 354 -10.42 -15.30 13.57
CA GLN A 354 -10.54 -14.74 12.21
C GLN A 354 -9.23 -14.83 11.42
N ALA A 355 -8.07 -14.79 12.11
CA ALA A 355 -6.78 -15.01 11.46
C ALA A 355 -6.61 -16.47 10.98
N LYS A 356 -7.12 -17.45 11.75
CA LYS A 356 -7.19 -18.84 11.28
C LYS A 356 -8.12 -19.00 10.07
N ALA A 357 -9.23 -18.28 10.03
CA ALA A 357 -10.13 -18.27 8.89
C ALA A 357 -9.44 -17.69 7.63
N LEU A 358 -8.67 -16.60 7.78
CA LEU A 358 -7.86 -16.06 6.69
C LEU A 358 -6.85 -17.10 6.17
N ARG A 359 -6.09 -17.74 7.07
CA ARG A 359 -5.16 -18.82 6.71
C ARG A 359 -5.88 -19.92 5.93
N GLN A 360 -7.02 -20.38 6.42
CA GLN A 360 -7.80 -21.44 5.76
C GLN A 360 -8.27 -21.02 4.37
N ALA A 361 -8.73 -19.77 4.20
CA ALA A 361 -9.15 -19.25 2.91
C ALA A 361 -7.99 -19.24 1.91
N TYR A 362 -6.84 -18.69 2.30
CA TYR A 362 -5.62 -18.67 1.47
C TYR A 362 -5.12 -20.08 1.12
N CYS A 363 -5.03 -20.98 2.10
CA CYS A 363 -4.62 -22.37 1.83
C CYS A 363 -5.61 -23.10 0.93
N GLY A 364 -6.92 -22.90 1.13
CA GLY A 364 -7.96 -23.49 0.29
C GLY A 364 -7.94 -22.97 -1.15
N ALA A 365 -7.48 -21.74 -1.35
CA ALA A 365 -7.31 -21.12 -2.66
C ALA A 365 -5.91 -21.36 -3.28
N GLY A 366 -5.04 -22.16 -2.64
CA GLY A 366 -3.76 -22.59 -3.19
C GLY A 366 -2.57 -21.66 -2.92
N ALA A 367 -2.74 -20.63 -2.08
CA ALA A 367 -1.64 -19.76 -1.68
C ALA A 367 -0.56 -20.54 -0.89
N ARG A 368 0.70 -20.11 -1.02
CA ARG A 368 1.80 -20.68 -0.23
C ARG A 368 1.94 -19.96 1.11
N VAL A 369 1.24 -20.47 2.12
CA VAL A 369 1.23 -19.89 3.47
C VAL A 369 2.19 -20.61 4.39
N GLN A 370 3.13 -19.85 4.97
CA GLN A 370 3.81 -20.22 6.19
C GLN A 370 3.08 -19.58 7.38
N TRP A 371 2.38 -20.38 8.16
CA TRP A 371 1.66 -19.93 9.36
C TRP A 371 2.49 -20.14 10.62
N ARG A 372 2.47 -19.17 11.53
CA ARG A 372 3.01 -19.33 12.88
C ARG A 372 2.15 -18.68 13.95
N GLU A 373 1.88 -19.45 14.98
CA GLU A 373 1.19 -19.00 16.18
C GLU A 373 2.21 -18.63 17.24
N TYR A 374 1.96 -17.53 17.94
CA TYR A 374 2.79 -17.09 19.06
C TYR A 374 1.94 -17.08 20.31
N PHE A 375 2.47 -17.66 21.40
CA PHE A 375 1.89 -17.45 22.71
C PHE A 375 2.15 -16.00 23.14
N GLY A 376 1.11 -15.31 23.56
CA GLY A 376 1.18 -13.90 23.94
C GLY A 376 -0.09 -13.14 23.57
N GLU A 377 0.04 -11.83 23.62
CA GLU A 377 -1.00 -10.84 23.36
C GLU A 377 -0.58 -9.95 22.17
N HIS A 378 -1.47 -9.06 21.71
CA HIS A 378 -1.28 -8.31 20.46
C HIS A 378 0.07 -7.58 20.36
N LEU A 379 0.55 -6.93 21.42
CA LEU A 379 1.77 -6.11 21.39
C LEU A 379 3.06 -6.91 21.60
N THR A 380 3.04 -7.95 22.42
CA THR A 380 4.17 -8.85 22.64
C THR A 380 4.52 -9.57 21.34
N VAL A 381 3.52 -9.95 20.53
CA VAL A 381 3.75 -10.63 19.25
C VAL A 381 4.18 -9.67 18.13
N PHE A 382 3.84 -8.38 18.20
CA PHE A 382 4.48 -7.35 17.36
C PHE A 382 6.01 -7.41 17.51
N LEU A 383 6.50 -7.49 18.75
CA LEU A 383 7.94 -7.57 19.03
C LEU A 383 8.53 -8.96 18.73
N ALA A 384 7.87 -10.03 19.19
CA ALA A 384 8.38 -11.39 19.10
C ALA A 384 8.36 -11.96 17.67
N GLY A 385 7.35 -11.61 16.87
CA GLY A 385 7.22 -12.07 15.48
C GLY A 385 8.12 -11.34 14.49
N ARG A 386 8.58 -10.13 14.84
CA ARG A 386 9.39 -9.25 13.97
C ARG A 386 10.61 -9.95 13.36
N SER A 387 11.43 -10.60 14.19
CA SER A 387 12.66 -11.23 13.70
C SER A 387 12.40 -12.42 12.77
N ASP A 388 11.28 -13.14 12.96
CA ASP A 388 10.89 -14.21 12.04
C ASP A 388 10.32 -13.66 10.74
N ALA A 389 9.58 -12.55 10.79
CA ALA A 389 9.13 -11.83 9.58
C ALA A 389 10.31 -11.33 8.75
N VAL A 390 11.32 -10.72 9.38
CA VAL A 390 12.56 -10.29 8.70
C VAL A 390 13.31 -11.48 8.12
N ARG A 391 13.45 -12.57 8.87
CA ARG A 391 14.12 -13.80 8.38
C ARG A 391 13.38 -14.42 7.20
N PHE A 392 12.04 -14.41 7.24
CA PHE A 392 11.24 -14.89 6.13
C PHE A 392 11.54 -14.10 4.86
N LEU A 393 11.56 -12.77 4.93
CA LEU A 393 11.93 -11.91 3.79
C LEU A 393 13.38 -12.12 3.35
N GLU A 394 14.31 -12.27 4.29
CA GLU A 394 15.72 -12.57 4.00
C GLU A 394 15.86 -13.85 3.18
N ASP A 395 15.12 -14.91 3.54
CA ASP A 395 15.12 -16.15 2.79
C ASP A 395 14.51 -16.00 1.39
N ARG A 396 13.53 -15.11 1.21
CA ARG A 396 12.94 -14.81 -0.11
C ARG A 396 13.91 -14.05 -1.01
N PHE A 397 14.54 -12.98 -0.50
CA PHE A 397 15.59 -12.24 -1.23
C PHE A 397 16.83 -13.11 -1.52
N ALA A 398 17.07 -14.16 -0.73
CA ALA A 398 18.12 -15.13 -0.99
C ALA A 398 17.71 -16.24 -2.00
N GLY A 399 16.51 -16.16 -2.58
CA GLY A 399 16.00 -17.16 -3.52
C GLY A 399 15.77 -18.55 -2.89
N LYS A 400 15.68 -18.65 -1.56
CA LYS A 400 15.45 -19.94 -0.89
C LYS A 400 13.99 -20.38 -1.07
N PRO A 401 13.75 -21.69 -1.33
CA PRO A 401 12.39 -22.21 -1.41
C PRO A 401 11.52 -21.80 -0.23
N ALA A 402 10.33 -21.30 -0.50
CA ALA A 402 9.42 -20.88 0.54
C ALA A 402 8.77 -22.08 1.24
N PRO A 403 8.80 -22.13 2.59
CA PRO A 403 8.09 -23.17 3.33
C PRO A 403 6.58 -22.94 3.24
N SER A 404 5.82 -24.00 3.49
CA SER A 404 4.36 -23.97 3.54
C SER A 404 3.87 -24.96 4.59
N ASN A 405 2.86 -24.56 5.34
CA ASN A 405 2.12 -25.44 6.23
C ASN A 405 0.60 -25.23 6.11
N CYS A 406 0.15 -24.82 4.93
CA CYS A 406 -1.08 -25.41 4.38
C CYS A 406 -0.92 -26.94 4.40
#